data_AF-A0A9Q7FCQ9-F1
#
_entry.id   AF-A0A9Q7FCQ9-F1
#
_cell.length_a   1.000
_cell.length_b   1.000
_cell.length_c   1.000
_cell.angle_alpha   90.00
_cell.angle_beta   90.00
_cell.angle_gamma   90.00
#
_symmetry.space_group_name_H-M   'P 1'
#
loop_
_entity.id
_entity.type
_entity.pdbx_description
1 polymer ?
#
loop_
_entity_poly.entity_id
_entity_poly.type
_entity_poly.pdbx_seq_one_letter_code
_entity_poly.pdbx_strand_id
1 'polypeptide(L)' 'MQPTYINSDTYHHQVDQLEEIARTFDPAAPDELRTRIIEVLGELGVWPIYCAYRERPVLTLVAA' A
#
# COMPACT_ATOMS: atom_id res chain seq x y z
N MET A 1 7.72 17.83 3.75
CA MET A 1 7.37 16.56 4.43
C MET A 1 8.38 16.34 5.54
N GLN A 2 7.93 16.09 6.76
CA GLN A 2 8.82 15.59 7.80
C GLN A 2 9.00 14.07 7.58
N PRO A 3 10.21 13.52 7.75
CA PRO A 3 10.43 12.08 7.62
C PRO A 3 9.67 11.32 8.70
N THR A 4 8.98 10.25 8.30
CA THR A 4 8.35 9.30 9.23
C THR A 4 9.35 8.20 9.53
N TYR A 5 9.64 7.99 10.82
CA TYR A 5 10.50 6.91 11.28
C TYR A 5 9.64 5.77 11.83
N ILE A 6 9.96 4.54 11.44
CA ILE A 6 9.32 3.33 11.93
C ILE A 6 10.34 2.46 12.66
N ASN A 7 9.88 1.51 13.48
CA ASN A 7 10.74 0.56 14.16
C ASN A 7 11.59 -0.23 13.15
N SER A 8 12.89 -0.39 13.42
CA SER A 8 13.84 -1.02 12.50
C SER A 8 13.49 -2.46 12.14
N ASP A 9 12.96 -3.24 13.08
CA ASP A 9 12.58 -4.63 12.81
C ASP A 9 11.38 -4.67 11.88
N THR A 10 10.39 -3.80 12.11
CA THR A 10 9.25 -3.62 11.19
C THR A 10 9.73 -3.19 9.81
N TYR A 11 10.66 -2.23 9.73
CA TYR A 11 11.20 -1.77 8.45
C TYR A 11 11.86 -2.92 7.66
N HIS A 12 12.79 -3.65 8.28
CA HIS A 12 13.50 -4.73 7.60
C HIS A 12 12.56 -5.88 7.23
N HIS A 13 11.60 -6.22 8.09
CA HIS A 13 10.60 -7.24 7.77
C HIS A 13 9.81 -6.91 6.51
N GLN A 14 9.39 -5.64 6.34
CA GLN A 14 8.65 -5.23 5.15
C GLN A 14 9.56 -5.19 3.90
N VAL A 15 10.84 -4.85 4.06
CA VAL A 15 11.83 -4.98 2.96
C VAL A 15 11.96 -6.44 2.52
N ASP A 16 12.06 -7.38 3.47
CA ASP A 16 12.17 -8.81 3.15
C ASP A 16 10.95 -9.30 2.35
N GLN A 17 9.74 -8.85 2.71
CA GLN A 17 8.52 -9.16 1.96
C GLN A 17 8.55 -8.57 0.53
N LEU A 18 9.00 -7.32 0.35
CA LEU A 18 9.16 -6.74 -0.99
C LEU A 18 10.16 -7.51 -1.84
N GLU A 19 11.27 -7.96 -1.25
CA GLU A 19 12.24 -8.78 -1.96
C GLU A 19 11.68 -10.16 -2.34
N GLU A 20 10.88 -10.78 -1.46
CA GLU A 20 10.21 -12.04 -1.77
C GLU A 20 9.24 -11.91 -2.94
N ILE A 21 8.47 -10.82 -2.98
CA ILE A 21 7.60 -10.50 -4.12
C ILE A 21 8.43 -10.38 -5.41
N ALA A 22 9.55 -9.67 -5.37
CA ALA A 22 10.42 -9.52 -6.55
C ALA A 22 11.03 -10.85 -7.00
N ARG A 23 11.41 -11.73 -6.06
CA ARG A 23 11.98 -13.06 -6.35
C ARG A 23 10.96 -14.04 -6.93
N THR A 24 9.69 -13.91 -6.54
CA THR A 24 8.60 -14.82 -6.94
C THR A 24 7.71 -14.25 -8.05
N PHE A 25 8.05 -13.07 -8.56
CA PHE A 25 7.29 -12.38 -9.59
C PHE A 25 7.21 -13.19 -10.90
N ASP A 26 5.98 -13.47 -11.33
CA ASP A 26 5.68 -13.99 -12.66
C ASP A 26 5.36 -12.84 -13.62
N PRO A 27 6.19 -12.59 -14.65
CA PRO A 27 5.92 -11.55 -15.64
C PRO A 27 4.63 -11.77 -16.45
N ALA A 28 4.04 -12.97 -16.44
CA ALA A 28 2.75 -13.24 -17.06
C ALA A 28 1.55 -12.75 -16.22
N ALA A 29 1.74 -12.37 -14.94
CA ALA A 29 0.68 -11.95 -14.02
C ALA A 29 1.00 -10.63 -13.27
N PRO A 30 1.13 -9.49 -13.98
CA PRO A 30 1.57 -8.22 -13.39
C PRO A 30 0.59 -7.57 -12.39
N ASP A 31 -0.71 -7.90 -12.43
CA ASP A 31 -1.69 -7.32 -11.50
C ASP A 31 -1.56 -7.88 -10.07
N GLU A 32 -1.02 -9.09 -9.91
CA GLU A 32 -0.70 -9.66 -8.60
C GLU A 32 0.47 -8.93 -7.94
N LEU A 33 1.44 -8.47 -8.74
CA LEU A 33 2.61 -7.71 -8.25
C LEU A 33 2.17 -6.39 -7.60
N ARG A 34 1.36 -5.60 -8.30
CA ARG A 34 0.91 -4.30 -7.78
C ARG A 34 0.09 -4.47 -6.50
N THR A 35 -0.80 -5.46 -6.48
CA THR A 35 -1.64 -5.75 -5.32
C THR A 35 -0.78 -6.11 -4.10
N ARG A 36 0.15 -7.04 -4.26
CA ARG A 36 1.07 -7.47 -3.19
C ARG A 36 1.93 -6.34 -2.64
N ILE A 37 2.44 -5.45 -3.50
CA ILE A 37 3.19 -4.26 -3.05
C ILE A 37 2.31 -3.34 -2.20
N ILE A 38 1.06 -3.11 -2.61
CA ILE A 38 0.14 -2.26 -1.86
C ILE A 38 -0.18 -2.87 -0.49
N GLU A 39 -0.33 -4.20 -0.41
CA GLU A 39 -0.56 -4.91 0.86
C GLU A 39 0.59 -4.70 1.84
N VAL A 40 1.83 -4.91 1.40
CA VAL A 40 3.06 -4.67 2.19
C VAL A 40 3.14 -3.22 2.70
N LEU A 41 2.83 -2.24 1.86
CA LEU A 41 2.80 -0.83 2.27
C LEU A 41 1.64 -0.53 3.24
N GLY A 42 0.52 -1.23 3.07
CA GLY A 42 -0.65 -1.12 3.94
C GLY A 42 -0.36 -1.56 5.38
N GLU A 43 0.49 -2.57 5.57
CA GLU A 43 0.97 -3.00 6.89
C GLU A 43 1.81 -1.92 7.59
N LEU A 44 2.44 -1.01 6.84
CA LEU A 44 3.11 0.19 7.36
C LEU A 44 2.15 1.35 7.67
N GLY A 45 0.84 1.15 7.46
CA GLY A 45 -0.16 2.21 7.58
C GLY A 45 -0.18 3.17 6.39
N VAL A 46 0.49 2.83 5.28
CA VAL A 46 0.53 3.65 4.07
C VAL A 46 -0.45 3.08 3.05
N TRP A 47 -1.52 3.82 2.80
CA TRP A 47 -2.53 3.45 1.82
C TRP A 47 -2.66 4.48 0.72
N PRO A 48 -2.99 4.07 -0.52
CA PRO A 48 -3.32 5.02 -1.57
C PRO A 48 -4.50 5.90 -1.21
N ILE A 49 -4.45 7.18 -1.57
CA ILE A 49 -5.49 8.16 -1.24
C ILE A 49 -6.88 7.78 -1.78
N TYR A 50 -6.94 7.01 -2.87
CA TYR A 50 -8.20 6.54 -3.43
C TYR A 50 -8.97 5.57 -2.52
N CYS A 51 -8.27 4.87 -1.61
CA CYS A 51 -8.94 4.05 -0.60
C CYS A 51 -9.81 4.92 0.32
N ALA A 52 -9.35 6.13 0.66
CA ALA A 52 -10.12 7.09 1.45
C ALA A 52 -11.34 7.67 0.70
N TYR A 53 -11.30 7.71 -0.64
CA TYR A 53 -12.43 8.18 -1.44
C TYR A 53 -13.55 7.14 -1.59
N ARG A 54 -13.26 5.84 -1.43
CA ARG A 54 -14.25 4.75 -1.49
C ARG A 54 -15.24 4.76 -0.31
N GLU A 55 -14.86 5.38 0.80
CA GLU A 55 -15.67 5.43 2.03
C GLU A 55 -16.56 6.68 2.11
N ARG A 56 -16.44 7.63 1.18
CA ARG A 56 -17.36 8.78 1.12
C ARG A 56 -18.59 8.40 0.29
N PRO A 57 -19.79 8.21 0.88
CA PRO A 57 -21.01 8.14 0.08
C PRO A 57 -21.13 9.45 -0.73
N VAL A 58 -21.58 9.34 -1.97
CA VAL A 58 -21.74 10.39 -3.01
C VAL A 58 -22.78 11.47 -2.62
N LEU A 59 -23.05 11.69 -1.32
CA LEU A 59 -24.14 12.50 -0.79
C LEU A 59 -23.74 13.90 -0.32
N THR A 60 -22.51 14.37 -0.58
CA THR A 60 -22.08 15.73 -0.17
C THR A 60 -21.69 16.63 -1.34
N LEU A 61 -22.31 16.44 -2.51
CA LEU A 61 -22.24 17.41 -3.61
C LEU A 61 -23.63 17.93 -4.02
N VAL A 62 -24.56 18.07 -3.07
CA VAL A 62 -25.76 18.90 -3.22
C VAL A 62 -26.10 19.53 -1.86
N ALA A 63 -25.30 20.51 -1.42
CA ALA A 63 -25.70 21.60 -0.51
C ALA A 63 -24.46 22.33 0.02
N ALA A 64 -24.14 23.47 -0.61
CA ALA A 64 -23.77 24.75 -0.01
C ALA A 64 -23.17 25.65 -1.09
#